data_AF-S8DQ53-F1
#
_entry.id   AF-S8DQ53-F1
#
_cell.length_a   1.000
_cell.length_b   1.000
_cell.length_c   1.000
_cell.angle_alpha   90.00
_cell.angle_beta   90.00
_cell.angle_gamma   90.00
#
_symmetry.space_group_name_H-M   'P 1'
#
loop_
_entity.id
_entity.type
_entity.pdbx_description
1 polymer ?
#
loop_
_entity_poly.entity_id
_entity_poly.type
_entity_poly.pdbx_seq_one_letter_code
_entity_poly.pdbx_strand_id
1 'polypeptide(L)'
;EEEAWRLLRNAVVSYCRSPVGTVAANDPNDKIPLNYDQVFIRDFIPSAFAFLLKGDGEIVRNFLLHTLQLQSWEKTVDCYSPGQGLMPASFKVRAVALEDNNFEEVLDPDFGESAIGRVAPVDSGLWWIILLRAYGKLTGDFTLQERIDVQTGIKLILNLCLSDGFDMFPSLLVTDGSCMIDRRMGIHGHPLEIQSLFYSALRCSREILSTDEGSKNLVRAINNRLSALSFHIREYYWVDLKKINEIYRYKTEEYSTEATNKFNIYPEQIPHWLMHWIPEKGGYLIGNLQPAHMDFRFFTLGNLWSIVSSLGTPKQNEAVLNLIEAKWDDLVGQMPLKICYPALEAEEWRIITGSDPKNTPWSYHNGGSWPVLLWQFTLACMKMGRTDLAKKAIDLAEMRLSKDHWPEYYDTRNGKFIGKQARLYQTWTIAGFLTSKMLLRNPEMASLLYWDEDYELLEICVCALSNSNRKKCSRHLARSQILV
;
A
#
# COMPACT_ATOMS: atom_id res chain seq x y z
N GLU A 1 11.47 3.49 -23.28
CA GLU A 1 11.87 2.30 -22.48
C GLU A 1 13.37 2.17 -22.25
N GLU A 2 14.23 2.13 -23.28
CA GLU A 2 15.69 1.94 -23.10
C GLU A 2 16.32 2.98 -22.16
N GLU A 3 15.91 4.24 -22.31
CA GLU A 3 16.26 5.34 -21.41
C GLU A 3 15.92 5.04 -19.94
N ALA A 4 14.70 4.55 -19.67
CA ALA A 4 14.25 4.20 -18.34
C ALA A 4 15.07 3.04 -17.75
N TRP A 5 15.42 2.05 -18.57
CA TRP A 5 16.32 0.96 -18.14
C TRP A 5 17.73 1.42 -17.82
N ARG A 6 18.27 2.41 -18.57
CA ARG A 6 19.53 3.08 -18.26
C ARG A 6 19.44 3.84 -16.93
N LEU A 7 18.39 4.62 -16.72
CA LEU A 7 18.19 5.41 -15.51
C LEU A 7 18.01 4.51 -14.27
N LEU A 8 17.20 3.44 -14.35
CA LEU A 8 17.00 2.50 -13.26
C LEU A 8 18.31 1.78 -12.85
N ARG A 9 19.14 1.38 -13.83
CA ARG A 9 20.47 0.81 -13.55
C ARG A 9 21.42 1.81 -12.92
N ASN A 10 21.39 3.07 -13.35
CA ASN A 10 22.19 4.13 -12.75
C ASN A 10 21.75 4.47 -11.32
N ALA A 11 20.52 4.13 -10.91
CA ALA A 11 20.01 4.32 -9.55
C ALA A 11 20.33 3.17 -8.59
N VAL A 12 21.00 2.10 -9.02
CA VAL A 12 21.36 0.94 -8.17
C VAL A 12 22.39 1.34 -7.11
N VAL A 13 22.11 0.99 -5.87
CA VAL A 13 23.02 1.10 -4.72
C VAL A 13 23.70 -0.24 -4.50
N SER A 14 25.03 -0.21 -4.35
CA SER A 14 25.83 -1.36 -3.97
C SER A 14 26.35 -1.24 -2.54
N TYR A 15 26.51 -2.38 -1.87
CA TYR A 15 27.08 -2.54 -0.54
C TYR A 15 28.00 -3.77 -0.55
N CYS A 16 29.23 -3.63 -0.11
CA CYS A 16 30.29 -4.64 -0.20
C CYS A 16 30.44 -5.22 -1.62
N ARG A 17 30.26 -4.36 -2.64
CA ARG A 17 30.20 -4.65 -4.09
C ARG A 17 28.96 -5.40 -4.59
N SER A 18 28.09 -5.90 -3.71
CA SER A 18 26.80 -6.53 -4.08
C SER A 18 25.72 -5.47 -4.31
N PRO A 19 24.82 -5.60 -5.30
CA PRO A 19 23.70 -4.69 -5.45
C PRO A 19 22.67 -4.95 -4.33
N VAL A 20 22.18 -3.90 -3.66
CA VAL A 20 21.30 -4.03 -2.47
C VAL A 20 20.02 -3.19 -2.51
N GLY A 21 19.81 -2.38 -3.55
CA GLY A 21 18.61 -1.57 -3.68
C GLY A 21 18.75 -0.48 -4.75
N THR A 22 17.83 0.48 -4.77
CA THR A 22 17.92 1.67 -5.61
C THR A 22 17.61 2.95 -4.82
N VAL A 23 18.32 4.04 -5.07
CA VAL A 23 18.03 5.36 -4.48
C VAL A 23 16.61 5.84 -4.87
N ALA A 24 15.98 6.68 -4.05
CA ALA A 24 14.65 7.22 -4.35
C ALA A 24 14.66 8.14 -5.59
N ALA A 25 15.69 8.98 -5.75
CA ALA A 25 15.90 9.78 -6.95
C ALA A 25 17.38 9.91 -7.29
N ASN A 26 17.68 10.10 -8.57
CA ASN A 26 19.04 10.29 -9.09
C ASN A 26 19.11 11.48 -10.04
N ASP A 27 18.72 12.67 -9.55
CA ASP A 27 18.82 13.93 -10.30
C ASP A 27 20.23 14.52 -10.15
N PRO A 28 21.05 14.60 -11.22
CA PRO A 28 22.39 15.19 -11.16
C PRO A 28 22.40 16.70 -10.88
N ASN A 29 21.24 17.35 -10.84
CA ASN A 29 21.09 18.78 -10.52
C ASN A 29 20.72 19.02 -9.06
N ASP A 30 20.29 17.99 -8.30
CA ASP A 30 19.95 18.15 -6.89
C ASP A 30 21.22 18.32 -6.05
N LYS A 31 21.32 19.45 -5.36
CA LYS A 31 22.48 19.82 -4.53
C LYS A 31 22.30 19.41 -3.07
N ILE A 32 21.07 19.06 -2.66
CA ILE A 32 20.72 18.72 -1.28
C ILE A 32 19.67 17.61 -1.33
N PRO A 33 20.06 16.34 -1.59
CA PRO A 33 19.12 15.22 -1.76
C PRO A 33 18.32 14.89 -0.50
N LEU A 34 18.64 15.47 0.67
CA LEU A 34 18.04 15.18 1.98
C LEU A 34 18.12 13.68 2.32
N ASN A 35 17.03 12.93 2.15
CA ASN A 35 16.94 11.49 2.34
C ASN A 35 16.71 10.72 1.01
N TYR A 36 16.76 11.36 -0.15
CA TYR A 36 16.49 10.72 -1.44
C TYR A 36 17.64 9.91 -2.02
N ASP A 37 18.84 10.11 -1.48
CA ASP A 37 20.01 9.27 -1.74
C ASP A 37 20.01 7.97 -0.91
N GLN A 38 18.91 7.70 -0.20
CA GLN A 38 18.64 6.46 0.52
C GLN A 38 17.78 5.50 -0.31
N VAL A 39 17.85 4.22 0.03
CA VAL A 39 16.97 3.16 -0.47
C VAL A 39 15.75 3.07 0.44
N PHE A 40 14.58 3.52 0.00
CA PHE A 40 13.32 3.29 0.71
C PHE A 40 12.74 1.91 0.39
N ILE A 41 12.11 1.28 1.38
CA ILE A 41 11.47 -0.02 1.16
C ILE A 41 10.32 0.07 0.16
N ARG A 42 9.48 1.12 0.24
CA ARG A 42 8.35 1.34 -0.68
C ARG A 42 8.79 1.70 -2.11
N ASP A 43 9.80 2.57 -2.28
CA ASP A 43 10.31 2.97 -3.60
C ASP A 43 11.01 1.81 -4.32
N PHE A 44 11.64 0.89 -3.59
CA PHE A 44 12.30 -0.26 -4.19
C PHE A 44 11.32 -1.33 -4.72
N ILE A 45 10.06 -1.40 -4.27
CA ILE A 45 9.09 -2.41 -4.76
C ILE A 45 8.93 -2.42 -6.29
N PRO A 46 8.63 -1.29 -6.98
CA PRO A 46 8.58 -1.28 -8.44
C PRO A 46 9.93 -1.60 -9.10
N SER A 47 11.06 -1.19 -8.51
CA SER A 47 12.40 -1.54 -9.00
C SER A 47 12.61 -3.05 -8.95
N ALA A 48 12.32 -3.67 -7.81
CA ALA A 48 12.44 -5.10 -7.58
C ALA A 48 11.58 -5.91 -8.56
N PHE A 49 10.36 -5.47 -8.85
CA PHE A 49 9.51 -6.12 -9.86
C PHE A 49 10.06 -5.93 -11.28
N ALA A 50 10.65 -4.78 -11.62
CA ALA A 50 11.32 -4.60 -12.91
C ALA A 50 12.53 -5.54 -13.07
N PHE A 51 13.35 -5.70 -12.02
CA PHE A 51 14.49 -6.63 -12.02
C PHE A 51 14.03 -8.10 -12.08
N LEU A 52 13.09 -8.52 -11.22
CA LEU A 52 12.55 -9.90 -11.23
C LEU A 52 11.91 -10.28 -12.57
N LEU A 53 11.06 -9.41 -13.14
CA LEU A 53 10.46 -9.61 -14.46
C LEU A 53 11.49 -9.55 -15.61
N LYS A 54 12.74 -9.16 -15.33
CA LYS A 54 13.87 -9.20 -16.27
C LYS A 54 14.74 -10.45 -16.12
N GLY A 55 14.51 -11.27 -15.09
CA GLY A 55 15.34 -12.41 -14.71
C GLY A 55 16.51 -12.06 -13.78
N ASP A 56 16.53 -10.85 -13.21
CA ASP A 56 17.54 -10.38 -12.28
C ASP A 56 17.00 -10.43 -10.84
N GLY A 57 17.30 -11.53 -10.14
CA GLY A 57 16.85 -11.75 -8.77
C GLY A 57 17.86 -11.31 -7.69
N GLU A 58 19.11 -11.04 -8.05
CA GLU A 58 20.21 -10.89 -7.08
C GLU A 58 20.00 -9.66 -6.19
N ILE A 59 19.77 -8.50 -6.80
CA ILE A 59 19.51 -7.23 -6.10
C ILE A 59 18.33 -7.34 -5.12
N VAL A 60 17.30 -8.11 -5.47
CA VAL A 60 16.11 -8.28 -4.62
C VAL A 60 16.37 -9.23 -3.47
N ARG A 61 17.09 -10.34 -3.72
CA ARG A 61 17.54 -11.27 -2.68
C ARG A 61 18.41 -10.57 -1.64
N ASN A 62 19.35 -9.76 -2.10
CA ASN A 62 20.26 -9.01 -1.25
C ASN A 62 19.52 -7.92 -0.46
N PHE A 63 18.65 -7.14 -1.10
CA PHE A 63 17.77 -6.18 -0.43
C PHE A 63 16.96 -6.83 0.71
N LEU A 64 16.30 -7.97 0.44
CA LEU A 64 15.49 -8.69 1.43
C LEU A 64 16.31 -9.14 2.64
N LEU A 65 17.53 -9.66 2.41
CA LEU A 65 18.42 -10.11 3.49
C LEU A 65 19.04 -8.96 4.29
N HIS A 66 19.45 -7.86 3.64
CA HIS A 66 20.03 -6.72 4.35
C HIS A 66 18.99 -5.91 5.13
N THR A 67 17.78 -5.72 4.58
CA THR A 67 16.68 -5.09 5.35
C THR A 67 16.23 -5.95 6.53
N LEU A 68 16.31 -7.27 6.44
CA LEU A 68 16.11 -8.20 7.57
C LEU A 68 17.22 -8.11 8.63
N GLN A 69 18.48 -7.93 8.21
CA GLN A 69 19.58 -7.65 9.14
C GLN A 69 19.31 -6.35 9.92
N LEU A 70 18.88 -5.29 9.22
CA LEU A 70 18.49 -4.01 9.86
C LEU A 70 17.29 -4.18 10.81
N GLN A 71 16.31 -5.05 10.51
CA GLN A 71 15.24 -5.39 11.45
C GLN A 71 15.77 -5.93 12.79
N SER A 72 16.94 -6.57 12.80
CA SER A 72 17.55 -7.14 14.01
C SER A 72 18.34 -6.12 14.85
N TRP A 73 18.48 -4.87 14.40
CA TRP A 73 19.20 -3.83 15.15
C TRP A 73 18.43 -3.37 16.38
N GLU A 74 19.18 -2.89 17.38
CA GLU A 74 18.63 -2.18 18.53
C GLU A 74 18.07 -0.83 18.08
N LYS A 75 16.77 -0.61 18.34
CA LYS A 75 16.04 0.59 17.96
C LYS A 75 15.71 1.33 19.23
N THR A 76 16.15 2.57 19.37
CA THR A 76 15.90 3.39 20.56
C THR A 76 15.66 4.83 20.13
N VAL A 77 14.44 5.32 20.36
CA VAL A 77 14.02 6.70 20.15
C VAL A 77 13.95 7.36 21.52
N ASP A 78 14.94 8.20 21.82
CA ASP A 78 15.19 8.83 23.12
C ASP A 78 15.25 7.81 24.29
N CYS A 79 14.12 7.47 24.90
CA CYS A 79 13.99 6.54 26.03
C CYS A 79 13.03 5.35 25.75
N TYR A 80 12.69 5.09 24.49
CA TYR A 80 11.72 4.07 24.09
C TYR A 80 12.22 3.23 22.90
N SER A 81 12.10 1.91 22.99
CA SER A 81 12.40 1.00 21.89
C SER A 81 11.12 0.53 21.19
N PRO A 82 10.92 0.81 19.88
CA PRO A 82 9.78 0.31 19.13
C PRO A 82 9.83 -1.22 18.97
N GLY A 83 8.68 -1.81 18.64
CA GLY A 83 8.52 -3.26 18.52
C GLY A 83 9.54 -3.91 17.59
N GLN A 84 10.11 -5.05 18.03
CA GLN A 84 11.25 -5.70 17.36
C GLN A 84 11.04 -5.94 15.86
N GLY A 85 9.82 -6.27 15.44
CA GLY A 85 9.47 -6.52 14.04
C GLY A 85 9.40 -5.30 13.12
N LEU A 86 9.60 -4.08 13.61
CA LEU A 86 9.60 -2.87 12.79
C LEU A 86 10.73 -2.94 11.73
N MET A 87 10.35 -2.81 10.45
CA MET A 87 11.29 -2.60 9.35
C MET A 87 11.62 -1.10 9.24
N PRO A 88 12.81 -0.71 8.75
CA PRO A 88 13.13 0.69 8.51
C PRO A 88 12.29 1.26 7.35
N ALA A 89 12.11 2.58 7.32
CA ALA A 89 11.53 3.29 6.18
C ALA A 89 12.50 3.25 4.99
N SER A 90 13.78 3.50 5.29
CA SER A 90 14.87 3.59 4.35
C SER A 90 16.21 3.23 4.99
N PHE A 91 17.23 3.03 4.16
CA PHE A 91 18.61 2.91 4.61
C PHE A 91 19.60 3.52 3.60
N LYS A 92 20.78 3.88 4.09
CA LYS A 92 21.89 4.41 3.29
C LYS A 92 23.14 3.55 3.44
N VAL A 93 23.97 3.50 2.41
CA VAL A 93 25.36 3.02 2.53
C VAL A 93 26.24 4.21 2.91
N ARG A 94 26.93 4.14 4.04
CA ARG A 94 27.95 5.12 4.47
C ARG A 94 29.33 4.49 4.45
N ALA A 95 30.32 5.21 3.94
CA ALA A 95 31.72 4.84 4.14
C ALA A 95 32.22 5.44 5.47
N VAL A 96 32.63 4.58 6.39
CA VAL A 96 33.23 4.94 7.67
C VAL A 96 34.75 4.81 7.54
N ALA A 97 35.50 5.83 7.94
CA ALA A 97 36.95 5.78 7.96
C ALA A 97 37.43 4.91 9.13
N LEU A 98 38.28 3.93 8.83
CA LEU A 98 39.04 3.15 9.79
C LEU A 98 40.41 3.80 10.03
N GLU A 99 41.17 3.23 10.98
CA GLU A 99 42.60 3.53 11.10
C GLU A 99 43.36 3.10 9.82
N ASP A 100 44.53 3.71 9.58
CA ASP A 100 45.38 3.52 8.40
C ASP A 100 44.73 3.81 7.02
N ASN A 101 43.85 4.81 6.94
CA ASN A 101 43.17 5.28 5.71
C ASN A 101 42.30 4.22 4.99
N ASN A 102 41.94 3.14 5.66
CA ASN A 102 40.96 2.18 5.14
C ASN A 102 39.53 2.73 5.33
N PHE A 103 38.59 2.21 4.55
CA PHE A 103 37.17 2.55 4.66
C PHE A 103 36.34 1.27 4.73
N GLU A 104 35.38 1.23 5.65
CA GLU A 104 34.36 0.19 5.75
C GLU A 104 33.01 0.75 5.28
N GLU A 105 32.27 -0.02 4.49
CA GLU A 105 30.89 0.32 4.14
C GLU A 105 29.97 -0.19 5.26
N VAL A 106 29.08 0.67 5.74
CA VAL A 106 28.09 0.36 6.79
C VAL A 106 26.70 0.74 6.31
N LEU A 107 25.70 -0.10 6.64
CA LEU A 107 24.29 0.21 6.42
C LEU A 107 23.73 1.05 7.57
N ASP A 108 23.13 2.17 7.22
CA ASP A 108 22.62 3.21 8.11
C ASP A 108 21.09 3.32 7.92
N PRO A 109 20.27 2.73 8.82
CA PRO A 109 18.81 2.74 8.72
C PRO A 109 18.18 4.03 9.26
N ASP A 110 16.95 4.33 8.81
CA ASP A 110 16.00 5.23 9.48
C ASP A 110 14.70 4.46 9.74
N PHE A 111 14.36 4.22 11.01
CA PHE A 111 13.08 3.59 11.41
C PHE A 111 11.96 4.62 11.65
N GLY A 112 12.20 5.90 11.34
CA GLY A 112 11.29 7.02 11.55
C GLY A 112 11.84 8.05 12.54
N GLU A 113 12.92 7.76 13.28
CA GLU A 113 13.57 8.69 14.21
C GLU A 113 14.16 9.93 13.53
N SER A 114 14.63 9.80 12.28
CA SER A 114 15.13 10.92 11.47
C SER A 114 14.08 11.47 10.49
N ALA A 115 12.96 10.76 10.30
CA ALA A 115 11.88 11.18 9.43
C ALA A 115 11.19 12.48 9.89
N ILE A 116 10.77 13.31 8.94
CA ILE A 116 10.15 14.62 9.21
C ILE A 116 8.79 14.41 9.91
N GLY A 117 8.76 14.70 11.22
CA GLY A 117 7.58 14.48 12.07
C GLY A 117 7.59 13.17 12.87
N ARG A 118 8.71 12.43 12.87
CA ARG A 118 8.87 11.13 13.57
C ARG A 118 7.79 10.10 13.23
N VAL A 119 7.60 9.89 11.93
CA VAL A 119 6.50 9.09 11.37
C VAL A 119 6.90 7.62 11.24
N ALA A 120 6.05 6.71 11.75
CA ALA A 120 6.34 5.28 11.77
C ALA A 120 6.02 4.59 10.41
N PRO A 121 6.96 3.87 9.78
CA PRO A 121 6.81 3.25 8.46
C PRO A 121 6.08 1.89 8.52
N VAL A 122 4.80 1.91 8.91
CA VAL A 122 3.99 0.68 9.09
C VAL A 122 3.84 -0.10 7.78
N ASP A 123 3.78 0.60 6.65
CA ASP A 123 3.74 -0.01 5.31
C ASP A 123 4.95 -0.90 4.99
N SER A 124 6.13 -0.57 5.51
CA SER A 124 7.40 -1.14 5.06
C SER A 124 7.59 -2.61 5.49
N GLY A 125 7.05 -3.00 6.65
CA GLY A 125 6.96 -4.42 7.05
C GLY A 125 6.01 -5.23 6.18
N LEU A 126 4.88 -4.64 5.78
CA LEU A 126 3.88 -5.28 4.93
C LEU A 126 4.42 -5.48 3.51
N TRP A 127 5.08 -4.45 2.98
CA TRP A 127 5.76 -4.48 1.68
C TRP A 127 6.90 -5.50 1.61
N TRP A 128 7.71 -5.64 2.67
CA TRP A 128 8.80 -6.63 2.71
C TRP A 128 8.26 -8.07 2.59
N ILE A 129 7.16 -8.41 3.29
CA ILE A 129 6.52 -9.72 3.18
C ILE A 129 5.94 -9.95 1.77
N ILE A 130 5.29 -8.93 1.18
CA ILE A 130 4.73 -9.00 -0.18
C ILE A 130 5.85 -9.24 -1.21
N LEU A 131 6.98 -8.53 -1.07
CA LEU A 131 8.15 -8.69 -1.94
C LEU A 131 8.82 -10.06 -1.77
N LEU A 132 8.94 -10.57 -0.54
CA LEU A 132 9.48 -11.90 -0.28
C LEU A 132 8.65 -13.00 -0.96
N ARG A 133 7.31 -12.89 -0.95
CA ARG A 133 6.45 -13.78 -1.75
C ARG A 133 6.76 -13.66 -3.24
N ALA A 134 6.75 -12.44 -3.75
CA ALA A 134 6.94 -12.15 -5.17
C ALA A 134 8.28 -12.63 -5.70
N TYR A 135 9.37 -12.53 -4.91
CA TYR A 135 10.67 -13.13 -5.21
C TYR A 135 10.52 -14.63 -5.52
N GLY A 136 10.09 -15.43 -4.55
CA GLY A 136 10.03 -16.89 -4.72
C GLY A 136 9.04 -17.34 -5.80
N LYS A 137 7.95 -16.60 -6.01
CA LYS A 137 7.00 -16.86 -7.11
C LYS A 137 7.60 -16.57 -8.49
N LEU A 138 8.36 -15.49 -8.67
CA LEU A 138 8.92 -15.10 -9.96
C LEU A 138 10.26 -15.79 -10.29
N THR A 139 11.07 -16.16 -9.29
CA THR A 139 12.34 -16.87 -9.49
C THR A 139 12.20 -18.40 -9.44
N GLY A 140 11.17 -18.91 -8.76
CA GLY A 140 11.08 -20.32 -8.36
C GLY A 140 11.97 -20.69 -7.17
N ASP A 141 12.78 -19.76 -6.64
CA ASP A 141 13.64 -19.97 -5.47
C ASP A 141 12.87 -19.70 -4.17
N PHE A 142 12.34 -20.77 -3.58
CA PHE A 142 11.73 -20.74 -2.25
C PHE A 142 12.76 -20.91 -1.12
N THR A 143 14.03 -21.23 -1.39
CA THR A 143 15.03 -21.49 -0.34
C THR A 143 15.33 -20.25 0.51
N LEU A 144 15.16 -19.05 -0.06
CA LEU A 144 15.20 -17.78 0.69
C LEU A 144 14.12 -17.73 1.77
N GLN A 145 12.90 -18.19 1.45
CA GLN A 145 11.75 -18.17 2.35
C GLN A 145 11.85 -19.20 3.48
N GLU A 146 12.54 -20.31 3.25
CA GLU A 146 12.74 -21.40 4.21
C GLU A 146 13.78 -21.09 5.30
N ARG A 147 14.59 -20.03 5.14
CA ARG A 147 15.64 -19.69 6.11
C ARG A 147 15.06 -19.33 7.49
N ILE A 148 15.78 -19.74 8.54
CA ILE A 148 15.37 -19.51 9.94
C ILE A 148 15.31 -18.02 10.28
N ASP A 149 16.23 -17.21 9.77
CA ASP A 149 16.22 -15.74 9.97
C ASP A 149 15.03 -15.08 9.26
N VAL A 150 14.77 -15.45 8.00
CA VAL A 150 13.62 -14.97 7.22
C VAL A 150 12.30 -15.36 7.88
N GLN A 151 12.12 -16.62 8.28
CA GLN A 151 10.95 -17.08 9.02
C GLN A 151 10.78 -16.35 10.36
N THR A 152 11.88 -16.02 11.04
CA THR A 152 11.85 -15.23 12.29
C THR A 152 11.40 -13.79 12.02
N GLY A 153 11.93 -13.14 10.98
CA GLY A 153 11.55 -11.77 10.61
C GLY A 153 10.07 -11.64 10.24
N ILE A 154 9.53 -12.60 9.48
CA ILE A 154 8.09 -12.69 9.20
C ILE A 154 7.28 -12.79 10.51
N LYS A 155 7.69 -13.70 11.41
CA LYS A 155 7.03 -13.89 12.72
C LYS A 155 7.06 -12.62 13.57
N LEU A 156 8.17 -11.85 13.55
CA LEU A 156 8.29 -10.58 14.26
C LEU A 156 7.37 -9.47 13.69
N ILE A 157 7.30 -9.30 12.36
CA ILE A 157 6.37 -8.34 11.71
C ILE A 157 4.93 -8.69 12.05
N LEU A 158 4.57 -9.98 11.90
CA LEU A 158 3.21 -10.46 12.17
C LEU A 158 2.81 -10.29 13.63
N ASN A 159 3.71 -10.57 14.58
CA ASN A 159 3.43 -10.37 16.00
C ASN A 159 3.16 -8.88 16.30
N LEU A 160 3.87 -7.95 15.66
CA LEU A 160 3.62 -6.51 15.78
C LEU A 160 2.24 -6.12 15.22
N CYS A 161 1.86 -6.63 14.05
CA CYS A 161 0.55 -6.32 13.43
C CYS A 161 -0.64 -7.11 14.01
N LEU A 162 -0.42 -8.23 14.70
CA LEU A 162 -1.45 -9.09 15.29
C LEU A 162 -1.58 -8.96 16.81
N SER A 163 -0.72 -8.17 17.46
CA SER A 163 -0.76 -7.89 18.91
C SER A 163 -2.15 -7.49 19.39
N ASP A 164 -2.54 -8.01 20.54
CA ASP A 164 -3.76 -7.59 21.24
C ASP A 164 -3.62 -6.15 21.77
N GLY A 165 -4.74 -5.42 21.80
CA GLY A 165 -4.79 -4.03 22.27
C GLY A 165 -6.19 -3.63 22.71
N PHE A 166 -6.40 -2.32 22.92
CA PHE A 166 -7.72 -1.78 23.27
C PHE A 166 -8.66 -1.57 22.07
N ASP A 167 -8.17 -1.77 20.85
CA ASP A 167 -8.98 -1.67 19.64
C ASP A 167 -9.95 -2.87 19.53
N MET A 168 -11.19 -2.58 19.15
CA MET A 168 -12.27 -3.54 18.96
C MET A 168 -12.46 -3.93 17.48
N PHE A 169 -11.74 -3.28 16.56
CA PHE A 169 -11.80 -3.55 15.13
C PHE A 169 -10.74 -4.57 14.68
N PRO A 170 -10.98 -5.33 13.59
CA PRO A 170 -9.99 -6.26 13.04
C PRO A 170 -8.93 -5.57 12.18
N SER A 171 -9.11 -4.29 11.85
CA SER A 171 -8.13 -3.41 11.21
C SER A 171 -6.85 -3.26 12.05
N LEU A 172 -5.82 -2.71 11.43
CA LEU A 172 -4.63 -2.22 12.11
C LEU A 172 -4.84 -0.74 12.45
N LEU A 173 -4.69 -0.38 13.72
CA LEU A 173 -4.68 1.01 14.21
C LEU A 173 -3.33 1.65 13.93
N VAL A 174 -3.31 2.83 13.31
CA VAL A 174 -2.08 3.56 12.98
C VAL A 174 -2.17 5.07 13.21
N THR A 175 -1.02 5.72 13.32
CA THR A 175 -0.91 7.18 13.31
C THR A 175 -1.11 7.75 11.90
N ASP A 176 -1.30 9.07 11.82
CA ASP A 176 -1.22 9.80 10.55
C ASP A 176 0.19 9.64 9.95
N GLY A 177 0.31 9.75 8.62
CA GLY A 177 1.59 9.61 7.91
C GLY A 177 2.12 8.18 7.71
N SER A 178 1.44 7.14 8.20
CA SER A 178 2.03 5.79 8.42
C SER A 178 2.26 4.91 7.16
N CYS A 179 2.12 5.45 5.95
CA CYS A 179 2.16 4.68 4.69
C CYS A 179 2.90 5.42 3.56
N MET A 180 2.54 5.22 2.28
CA MET A 180 3.09 6.02 1.16
C MET A 180 2.90 7.53 1.40
N ILE A 181 1.76 7.89 2.00
CA ILE A 181 1.45 9.24 2.45
C ILE A 181 2.22 9.50 3.75
N ASP A 182 3.49 9.91 3.65
CA ASP A 182 4.42 10.12 4.77
C ASP A 182 4.20 11.41 5.61
N ARG A 183 3.03 12.04 5.49
CA ARG A 183 2.69 13.34 6.14
C ARG A 183 1.24 13.38 6.62
N ARG A 184 0.95 14.25 7.59
CA ARG A 184 -0.39 14.44 8.18
C ARG A 184 -1.41 14.82 7.09
N MET A 185 -2.35 13.91 6.84
CA MET A 185 -3.38 14.00 5.80
C MET A 185 -4.78 13.56 6.28
N GLY A 186 -4.95 13.28 7.58
CA GLY A 186 -6.19 12.75 8.15
C GLY A 186 -6.32 11.23 7.97
N ILE A 187 -5.19 10.52 7.90
CA ILE A 187 -5.15 9.07 7.67
C ILE A 187 -4.77 8.27 8.92
N HIS A 188 -4.78 8.89 10.09
CA HIS A 188 -4.75 8.19 11.39
C HIS A 188 -6.00 7.33 11.58
N GLY A 189 -5.95 6.32 12.45
CA GLY A 189 -7.05 5.37 12.64
C GLY A 189 -6.84 4.13 11.78
N HIS A 190 -7.71 3.92 10.78
CA HIS A 190 -7.76 2.67 10.00
C HIS A 190 -7.77 2.93 8.48
N PRO A 191 -6.71 3.57 7.93
CA PRO A 191 -6.66 3.92 6.52
C PRO A 191 -6.62 2.67 5.63
N LEU A 192 -7.42 2.68 4.57
CA LEU A 192 -7.62 1.56 3.64
C LEU A 192 -6.31 1.03 3.03
N GLU A 193 -5.35 1.92 2.79
CA GLU A 193 -4.03 1.54 2.28
C GLU A 193 -3.34 0.51 3.18
N ILE A 194 -3.21 0.83 4.48
CA ILE A 194 -2.67 -0.10 5.48
C ILE A 194 -3.55 -1.35 5.59
N GLN A 195 -4.88 -1.23 5.58
CA GLN A 195 -5.76 -2.41 5.70
C GLN A 195 -5.59 -3.39 4.53
N SER A 196 -5.40 -2.85 3.32
CA SER A 196 -5.24 -3.63 2.08
C SER A 196 -3.86 -4.27 1.98
N LEU A 197 -2.80 -3.53 2.35
CA LEU A 197 -1.44 -4.08 2.46
C LEU A 197 -1.35 -5.12 3.60
N PHE A 198 -2.03 -4.92 4.72
CA PHE A 198 -2.05 -5.84 5.85
C PHE A 198 -2.74 -7.16 5.48
N TYR A 199 -3.92 -7.10 4.85
CA TYR A 199 -4.57 -8.29 4.31
C TYR A 199 -3.68 -9.03 3.29
N SER A 200 -2.98 -8.30 2.42
CA SER A 200 -2.06 -8.87 1.44
C SER A 200 -0.87 -9.57 2.10
N ALA A 201 -0.22 -8.93 3.08
CA ALA A 201 0.87 -9.50 3.85
C ALA A 201 0.44 -10.72 4.69
N LEU A 202 -0.79 -10.73 5.21
CA LEU A 202 -1.39 -11.89 5.89
C LEU A 202 -1.62 -13.06 4.92
N ARG A 203 -2.13 -12.83 3.69
CA ARG A 203 -2.24 -13.87 2.66
C ARG A 203 -0.86 -14.41 2.26
N CYS A 204 0.13 -13.54 2.07
CA CYS A 204 1.52 -13.93 1.81
C CYS A 204 2.08 -14.82 2.93
N SER A 205 1.96 -14.38 4.18
CA SER A 205 2.50 -15.10 5.33
C SER A 205 1.85 -16.47 5.52
N ARG A 206 0.57 -16.63 5.16
CA ARG A 206 -0.11 -17.94 5.18
C ARG A 206 0.43 -18.90 4.12
N GLU A 207 0.95 -18.40 2.99
CA GLU A 207 1.65 -19.22 1.99
C GLU A 207 3.11 -19.54 2.40
N ILE A 208 3.77 -18.65 3.16
CA ILE A 208 5.22 -18.70 3.42
C ILE A 208 5.59 -19.38 4.74
N LEU A 209 4.77 -19.26 5.80
CA LEU A 209 5.14 -19.74 7.13
C LEU A 209 5.29 -21.27 7.20
N SER A 210 6.41 -21.72 7.78
CA SER A 210 6.67 -23.14 8.03
C SER A 210 5.59 -23.77 8.92
N THR A 211 5.18 -25.01 8.64
CA THR A 211 4.10 -25.72 9.38
C THR A 211 4.56 -26.32 10.72
N ASP A 212 5.55 -25.72 11.36
CA ASP A 212 6.13 -26.14 12.64
C ASP A 212 5.19 -25.86 13.84
N GLU A 213 5.45 -26.54 14.97
CA GLU A 213 4.69 -26.40 16.23
C GLU A 213 4.54 -24.93 16.69
N GLY A 214 5.60 -24.12 16.57
CA GLY A 214 5.59 -22.71 16.97
C GLY A 214 4.74 -21.83 16.05
N SER A 215 4.70 -22.13 14.75
CA SER A 215 3.91 -21.40 13.77
C SER A 215 2.42 -21.72 13.80
N LYS A 216 1.99 -22.90 14.30
CA LYS A 216 0.57 -23.33 14.30
C LYS A 216 -0.39 -22.31 14.93
N ASN A 217 0.03 -21.66 16.01
CA ASN A 217 -0.79 -20.64 16.66
C ASN A 217 -0.85 -19.33 15.86
N LEU A 218 0.27 -18.92 15.25
CA LEU A 218 0.33 -17.73 14.40
C LEU A 218 -0.49 -17.91 13.11
N VAL A 219 -0.42 -19.07 12.46
CA VAL A 219 -1.25 -19.41 11.28
C VAL A 219 -2.75 -19.40 11.63
N ARG A 220 -3.13 -19.85 12.84
CA ARG A 220 -4.52 -19.72 13.34
C ARG A 220 -4.92 -18.25 13.52
N ALA A 221 -4.04 -17.42 14.10
CA ALA A 221 -4.29 -15.99 14.26
C ALA A 221 -4.44 -15.27 12.91
N ILE A 222 -3.57 -15.58 11.93
CA ILE A 222 -3.65 -15.09 10.54
C ILE A 222 -5.00 -15.43 9.92
N ASN A 223 -5.44 -16.70 9.96
CA ASN A 223 -6.72 -17.11 9.38
C ASN A 223 -7.93 -16.42 10.04
N ASN A 224 -7.93 -16.31 11.37
CA ASN A 224 -8.97 -15.57 12.09
C ASN A 224 -9.00 -14.08 11.69
N ARG A 225 -7.83 -13.42 11.63
CA ARG A 225 -7.70 -12.01 11.25
C ARG A 225 -8.10 -11.78 9.78
N LEU A 226 -7.67 -12.64 8.86
CA LEU A 226 -8.06 -12.61 7.44
C LEU A 226 -9.59 -12.70 7.27
N SER A 227 -10.27 -13.61 7.97
CA SER A 227 -11.74 -13.70 7.91
C SER A 227 -12.45 -12.50 8.54
N ALA A 228 -11.90 -11.91 9.61
CA ALA A 228 -12.51 -10.77 10.29
C ALA A 228 -12.34 -9.48 9.48
N LEU A 229 -11.12 -9.23 8.97
CA LEU A 229 -10.76 -8.07 8.18
C LEU A 229 -11.48 -8.06 6.82
N SER A 230 -11.51 -9.20 6.11
CA SER A 230 -12.26 -9.29 4.83
C SER A 230 -13.74 -8.99 5.00
N PHE A 231 -14.40 -9.52 6.04
CA PHE A 231 -15.80 -9.17 6.33
C PHE A 231 -15.97 -7.68 6.67
N HIS A 232 -15.10 -7.12 7.51
CA HIS A 232 -15.18 -5.74 7.96
C HIS A 232 -15.00 -4.74 6.80
N ILE A 233 -14.00 -4.93 5.94
CA ILE A 233 -13.76 -4.07 4.78
C ILE A 233 -14.90 -4.22 3.75
N ARG A 234 -15.30 -5.45 3.40
CA ARG A 234 -16.34 -5.70 2.38
C ARG A 234 -17.71 -5.13 2.75
N GLU A 235 -18.08 -5.07 4.03
CA GLU A 235 -19.37 -4.54 4.49
C GLU A 235 -19.34 -3.05 4.85
N TYR A 236 -18.31 -2.59 5.58
CA TYR A 236 -18.34 -1.25 6.22
C TYR A 236 -17.52 -0.19 5.50
N TYR A 237 -16.54 -0.57 4.68
CA TYR A 237 -15.78 0.40 3.87
C TYR A 237 -16.40 0.59 2.48
N TRP A 238 -17.24 -0.34 2.01
CA TRP A 238 -17.84 -0.27 0.68
C TRP A 238 -18.85 0.87 0.55
N VAL A 239 -18.70 1.68 -0.49
CA VAL A 239 -19.70 2.66 -0.95
C VAL A 239 -20.01 2.49 -2.43
N ASP A 240 -21.30 2.36 -2.72
CA ASP A 240 -21.91 2.55 -4.03
C ASP A 240 -23.14 3.48 -3.86
N LEU A 241 -23.80 3.86 -4.94
CA LEU A 241 -24.97 4.75 -4.89
C LEU A 241 -26.09 4.23 -3.96
N LYS A 242 -26.25 2.91 -3.82
CA LYS A 242 -27.23 2.30 -2.90
C LYS A 242 -26.75 2.42 -1.45
N LYS A 243 -25.48 2.10 -1.15
CA LYS A 243 -24.93 2.15 0.21
C LYS A 243 -24.81 3.60 0.72
N ILE A 244 -24.57 4.58 -0.15
CA ILE A 244 -24.64 6.01 0.22
C ILE A 244 -26.07 6.42 0.58
N ASN A 245 -27.08 5.97 -0.17
CA ASN A 245 -28.49 6.19 0.18
C ASN A 245 -28.92 5.43 1.46
N GLU A 246 -28.25 4.33 1.80
CA GLU A 246 -28.40 3.63 3.09
C GLU A 246 -27.85 4.48 4.24
N ILE A 247 -26.60 4.97 4.12
CA ILE A 247 -25.93 5.84 5.12
C ILE A 247 -26.67 7.17 5.30
N TYR A 248 -27.14 7.78 4.19
CA TYR A 248 -27.95 9.01 4.21
C TYR A 248 -29.27 8.87 4.99
N ARG A 249 -29.70 7.62 5.25
CA ARG A 249 -30.93 7.28 5.96
C ARG A 249 -30.68 6.59 7.30
N TYR A 250 -29.43 6.56 7.77
CA TYR A 250 -29.10 6.06 9.11
C TYR A 250 -29.81 6.88 10.20
N LYS A 251 -30.15 6.19 11.29
CA LYS A 251 -30.45 6.83 12.56
C LYS A 251 -29.16 6.93 13.36
N THR A 252 -29.06 7.93 14.21
CA THR A 252 -27.96 8.11 15.17
C THR A 252 -28.36 7.56 16.54
N GLU A 253 -27.37 7.42 17.43
CA GLU A 253 -27.53 6.93 18.80
C GLU A 253 -28.13 5.50 18.91
N GLU A 254 -27.86 4.64 17.92
CA GLU A 254 -28.34 3.24 17.88
C GLU A 254 -27.62 2.32 18.88
N TYR A 255 -28.07 2.29 20.13
CA TYR A 255 -27.53 1.39 21.17
C TYR A 255 -28.11 -0.04 21.08
N SER A 256 -27.60 -0.87 20.16
CA SER A 256 -28.03 -2.28 20.00
C SER A 256 -26.97 -3.15 19.31
N THR A 257 -26.93 -4.46 19.64
CA THR A 257 -26.17 -5.44 18.84
C THR A 257 -26.81 -5.73 17.47
N GLU A 258 -28.04 -5.28 17.25
CA GLU A 258 -28.74 -5.32 15.96
C GLU A 258 -28.78 -3.93 15.28
N ALA A 259 -27.93 -2.99 15.73
CA ALA A 259 -27.79 -1.67 15.09
C ALA A 259 -27.38 -1.79 13.61
N THR A 260 -27.93 -0.88 12.81
CA THR A 260 -27.54 -0.67 11.40
C THR A 260 -26.35 0.29 11.37
N ASN A 261 -26.46 1.42 12.08
CA ASN A 261 -25.42 2.43 12.18
C ASN A 261 -24.39 2.10 13.29
N LYS A 262 -23.69 0.98 13.12
CA LYS A 262 -22.79 0.38 14.13
C LYS A 262 -21.63 1.28 14.59
N PHE A 263 -21.34 2.35 13.87
CA PHE A 263 -20.25 3.29 14.14
C PHE A 263 -20.77 4.67 14.56
N ASN A 264 -22.09 4.87 14.69
CA ASN A 264 -22.76 6.16 14.91
C ASN A 264 -22.31 7.25 13.93
N ILE A 265 -22.29 6.94 12.63
CA ILE A 265 -22.00 7.89 11.56
C ILE A 265 -23.19 8.84 11.41
N TYR A 266 -22.92 10.15 11.49
CA TYR A 266 -23.90 11.20 11.23
C TYR A 266 -24.08 11.34 9.70
N PRO A 267 -25.30 11.23 9.14
CA PRO A 267 -25.55 11.35 7.69
C PRO A 267 -24.99 12.63 7.05
N GLU A 268 -24.88 13.70 7.85
CA GLU A 268 -24.30 15.00 7.50
C GLU A 268 -22.81 14.92 7.12
N GLN A 269 -22.12 13.81 7.40
CA GLN A 269 -20.73 13.58 6.97
C GLN A 269 -20.61 13.17 5.49
N ILE A 270 -21.71 12.82 4.81
CA ILE A 270 -21.68 12.54 3.36
C ILE A 270 -21.39 13.85 2.62
N PRO A 271 -20.23 14.02 1.98
CA PRO A 271 -19.84 15.31 1.45
C PRO A 271 -20.59 15.59 0.14
N HIS A 272 -20.95 16.85 -0.09
CA HIS A 272 -21.75 17.27 -1.25
C HIS A 272 -21.17 16.84 -2.60
N TRP A 273 -19.84 16.74 -2.74
CA TRP A 273 -19.22 16.28 -3.97
C TRP A 273 -19.56 14.81 -4.28
N LEU A 274 -19.67 13.93 -3.28
CA LEU A 274 -19.83 12.49 -3.48
C LEU A 274 -21.18 12.15 -4.13
N MET A 275 -22.26 12.82 -3.71
CA MET A 275 -23.62 12.61 -4.23
C MET A 275 -23.74 12.91 -5.74
N HIS A 276 -22.88 13.78 -6.27
CA HIS A 276 -22.82 14.09 -7.71
C HIS A 276 -21.66 13.40 -8.43
N TRP A 277 -20.72 12.82 -7.68
CA TRP A 277 -19.56 12.14 -8.23
C TRP A 277 -19.85 10.66 -8.47
N ILE A 278 -20.43 9.91 -7.54
CA ILE A 278 -20.52 8.45 -7.72
C ILE A 278 -21.43 8.05 -8.91
N PRO A 279 -20.96 7.18 -9.84
CA PRO A 279 -21.75 6.76 -10.99
C PRO A 279 -22.77 5.66 -10.63
N GLU A 280 -23.80 5.48 -11.47
CA GLU A 280 -24.79 4.40 -11.31
C GLU A 280 -24.19 2.99 -11.31
N LYS A 281 -23.08 2.81 -12.06
CA LYS A 281 -22.36 1.54 -12.22
C LYS A 281 -20.91 1.67 -11.76
N GLY A 282 -20.73 1.86 -10.46
CA GLY A 282 -19.42 1.87 -9.83
C GLY A 282 -19.53 1.95 -8.31
N GLY A 283 -18.38 1.88 -7.64
CA GLY A 283 -18.26 1.98 -6.20
C GLY A 283 -16.82 1.81 -5.78
N TYR A 284 -16.53 2.05 -4.51
CA TYR A 284 -15.18 1.96 -3.97
C TYR A 284 -15.18 1.64 -2.47
N LEU A 285 -14.00 1.31 -1.95
CA LEU A 285 -13.74 1.26 -0.52
C LEU A 285 -13.29 2.66 -0.07
N ILE A 286 -13.97 3.24 0.92
CA ILE A 286 -13.66 4.56 1.50
C ILE A 286 -12.24 4.61 2.11
N GLY A 287 -11.71 5.81 2.28
CA GLY A 287 -10.36 6.02 2.78
C GLY A 287 -10.12 5.54 4.20
N ASN A 288 -11.10 5.74 5.09
CA ASN A 288 -10.95 5.50 6.53
C ASN A 288 -12.31 5.31 7.21
N LEU A 289 -12.35 4.54 8.30
CA LEU A 289 -13.54 4.33 9.12
C LEU A 289 -13.11 4.31 10.60
N GLN A 290 -13.75 5.13 11.42
CA GLN A 290 -13.47 5.29 12.85
C GLN A 290 -14.80 5.45 13.63
N PRO A 291 -14.81 5.33 14.97
CA PRO A 291 -15.98 5.67 15.77
C PRO A 291 -16.47 7.09 15.46
N ALA A 292 -17.75 7.20 15.09
CA ALA A 292 -18.42 8.43 14.65
C ALA A 292 -17.78 9.16 13.45
N HIS A 293 -16.93 8.51 12.64
CA HIS A 293 -16.29 9.16 11.47
C HIS A 293 -16.07 8.23 10.26
N MET A 294 -16.44 8.71 9.06
CA MET A 294 -16.09 8.11 7.77
C MET A 294 -15.32 9.13 6.91
N ASP A 295 -14.15 8.72 6.39
CA ASP A 295 -13.43 9.48 5.37
C ASP A 295 -13.81 8.98 3.97
N PHE A 296 -14.76 9.68 3.36
CA PHE A 296 -15.29 9.34 2.05
C PHE A 296 -14.31 9.56 0.88
N ARG A 297 -13.10 10.11 1.08
CA ARG A 297 -12.12 10.25 -0.01
C ARG A 297 -11.79 8.90 -0.65
N PHE A 298 -11.69 8.88 -1.97
CA PHE A 298 -11.16 7.73 -2.71
C PHE A 298 -9.64 7.70 -2.54
N PHE A 299 -9.07 6.57 -2.12
CA PHE A 299 -7.60 6.36 -2.08
C PHE A 299 -7.21 5.23 -3.03
N THR A 300 -6.32 5.54 -3.95
CA THR A 300 -6.01 4.68 -5.10
C THR A 300 -5.25 3.43 -4.70
N LEU A 301 -4.15 3.55 -3.94
CA LEU A 301 -3.31 2.39 -3.60
C LEU A 301 -4.12 1.34 -2.81
N GLY A 302 -4.93 1.76 -1.84
CA GLY A 302 -5.85 0.89 -1.11
C GLY A 302 -6.86 0.16 -2.02
N ASN A 303 -7.58 0.90 -2.87
CA ASN A 303 -8.55 0.32 -3.80
C ASN A 303 -7.93 -0.61 -4.87
N LEU A 304 -6.67 -0.37 -5.25
CA LEU A 304 -5.95 -1.28 -6.16
C LEU A 304 -5.47 -2.53 -5.44
N TRP A 305 -4.95 -2.41 -4.22
CA TRP A 305 -4.55 -3.57 -3.43
C TRP A 305 -5.72 -4.41 -2.95
N SER A 306 -6.92 -3.84 -2.79
CA SER A 306 -8.12 -4.64 -2.53
C SER A 306 -8.53 -5.50 -3.73
N ILE A 307 -8.26 -5.04 -4.97
CA ILE A 307 -8.41 -5.85 -6.19
C ILE A 307 -7.31 -6.92 -6.24
N VAL A 308 -6.04 -6.54 -6.19
CA VAL A 308 -4.88 -7.44 -6.35
C VAL A 308 -4.92 -8.62 -5.37
N SER A 309 -5.28 -8.36 -4.11
CA SER A 309 -5.36 -9.39 -3.05
C SER A 309 -6.70 -10.12 -2.95
N SER A 310 -7.71 -9.76 -3.75
CA SER A 310 -9.13 -10.14 -3.56
C SER A 310 -9.66 -9.87 -2.14
N LEU A 311 -9.31 -8.73 -1.56
CA LEU A 311 -9.92 -8.22 -0.33
C LEU A 311 -11.35 -7.73 -0.59
N GLY A 312 -11.61 -7.07 -1.73
CA GLY A 312 -12.97 -6.82 -2.21
C GLY A 312 -13.55 -8.07 -2.88
N THR A 313 -14.89 -8.20 -2.93
CA THR A 313 -15.52 -9.26 -3.74
C THR A 313 -15.28 -9.03 -5.24
N PRO A 314 -15.43 -10.04 -6.12
CA PRO A 314 -15.28 -9.86 -7.56
C PRO A 314 -16.10 -8.69 -8.13
N LYS A 315 -17.36 -8.55 -7.69
CA LYS A 315 -18.25 -7.44 -8.05
C LYS A 315 -17.78 -6.08 -7.54
N GLN A 316 -17.25 -6.00 -6.32
CA GLN A 316 -16.68 -4.75 -5.77
C GLN A 316 -15.44 -4.34 -6.56
N ASN A 317 -14.57 -5.30 -6.87
CA ASN A 317 -13.33 -5.10 -7.63
C ASN A 317 -13.60 -4.62 -9.07
N GLU A 318 -14.63 -5.18 -9.73
CA GLU A 318 -15.11 -4.71 -11.03
C GLU A 318 -15.66 -3.28 -10.93
N ALA A 319 -16.50 -3.00 -9.92
CA ALA A 319 -17.11 -1.70 -9.72
C ALA A 319 -16.10 -0.58 -9.37
N VAL A 320 -14.94 -0.91 -8.79
CA VAL A 320 -13.79 0.02 -8.63
C VAL A 320 -13.18 0.39 -9.98
N LEU A 321 -12.94 -0.58 -10.88
CA LEU A 321 -12.40 -0.27 -12.20
C LEU A 321 -13.42 0.50 -13.07
N ASN A 322 -14.71 0.17 -12.96
CA ASN A 322 -15.79 0.90 -13.62
C ASN A 322 -15.92 2.34 -13.08
N LEU A 323 -15.64 2.59 -11.79
CA LEU A 323 -15.52 3.95 -11.23
C LEU A 323 -14.32 4.70 -11.84
N ILE A 324 -13.13 4.08 -11.90
CA ILE A 324 -11.93 4.71 -12.47
C ILE A 324 -12.11 5.02 -13.97
N GLU A 325 -12.81 4.16 -14.71
CA GLU A 325 -13.19 4.40 -16.10
C GLU A 325 -14.20 5.55 -16.24
N ALA A 326 -15.28 5.54 -15.45
CA ALA A 326 -16.31 6.58 -15.47
C ALA A 326 -15.81 7.95 -14.95
N LYS A 327 -14.74 7.96 -14.15
CA LYS A 327 -14.10 9.16 -13.58
C LYS A 327 -12.66 9.33 -14.04
N TRP A 328 -12.37 8.93 -15.27
CA TRP A 328 -11.04 9.00 -15.85
C TRP A 328 -10.42 10.40 -15.72
N ASP A 329 -11.17 11.47 -15.97
CA ASP A 329 -10.62 12.84 -15.95
C ASP A 329 -10.29 13.36 -14.54
N ASP A 330 -10.97 12.87 -13.50
CA ASP A 330 -10.69 13.20 -12.09
C ASP A 330 -9.57 12.32 -11.50
N LEU A 331 -9.58 11.00 -11.80
CA LEU A 331 -8.68 10.01 -11.17
C LEU A 331 -7.40 9.73 -11.96
N VAL A 332 -7.38 10.03 -13.27
CA VAL A 332 -6.24 9.84 -14.18
C VAL A 332 -5.84 11.17 -14.83
N GLY A 333 -6.82 11.93 -15.35
CA GLY A 333 -6.60 13.21 -16.02
C GLY A 333 -5.56 13.13 -17.15
N GLN A 334 -4.48 13.90 -17.00
CA GLN A 334 -3.36 14.01 -17.93
C GLN A 334 -2.07 13.35 -17.40
N MET A 335 -2.15 12.64 -16.26
CA MET A 335 -1.06 11.83 -15.70
C MET A 335 -1.60 10.80 -14.70
N PRO A 336 -1.55 9.48 -15.00
CA PRO A 336 -1.91 8.44 -14.03
C PRO A 336 -0.99 8.48 -12.80
N LEU A 337 -1.47 8.22 -11.58
CA LEU A 337 -2.87 8.26 -11.10
C LEU A 337 -2.96 9.23 -9.92
N LYS A 338 -4.16 9.75 -9.63
CA LYS A 338 -4.37 10.43 -8.34
C LYS A 338 -4.05 9.50 -7.19
N ILE A 339 -3.36 9.99 -6.17
CA ILE A 339 -3.12 9.24 -4.92
C ILE A 339 -4.40 9.16 -4.09
N CYS A 340 -5.14 10.27 -4.01
CA CYS A 340 -6.49 10.34 -3.47
C CYS A 340 -7.36 11.37 -4.22
N TYR A 341 -8.67 11.30 -4.03
CA TYR A 341 -9.64 12.27 -4.58
C TYR A 341 -10.83 12.48 -3.62
N PRO A 342 -11.36 13.71 -3.48
CA PRO A 342 -10.77 14.97 -3.95
C PRO A 342 -9.59 15.43 -3.06
N ALA A 343 -8.94 16.53 -3.42
CA ALA A 343 -8.07 17.24 -2.51
C ALA A 343 -8.90 17.92 -1.39
N LEU A 344 -8.29 18.05 -0.21
CA LEU A 344 -8.75 18.92 0.87
C LEU A 344 -8.47 20.37 0.50
N GLU A 345 -9.45 21.26 0.68
CA GLU A 345 -9.33 22.68 0.35
C GLU A 345 -9.60 23.60 1.56
N ALA A 346 -9.25 24.89 1.42
CA ALA A 346 -9.52 25.97 2.38
C ALA A 346 -9.33 25.61 3.87
N GLU A 347 -10.42 25.44 4.63
CA GLU A 347 -10.38 25.15 6.07
C GLU A 347 -10.12 23.65 6.37
N GLU A 348 -10.60 22.74 5.53
CA GLU A 348 -10.31 21.30 5.66
C GLU A 348 -8.80 21.07 5.56
N TRP A 349 -8.15 21.72 4.57
CA TRP A 349 -6.70 21.70 4.43
C TRP A 349 -5.99 22.25 5.67
N ARG A 350 -6.43 23.41 6.22
CA ARG A 350 -5.84 24.00 7.44
C ARG A 350 -5.94 23.06 8.64
N ILE A 351 -7.14 22.56 8.95
CA ILE A 351 -7.41 21.74 10.13
C ILE A 351 -6.74 20.36 10.03
N ILE A 352 -6.95 19.66 8.91
CA ILE A 352 -6.56 18.25 8.76
C ILE A 352 -5.06 18.11 8.53
N THR A 353 -4.46 18.92 7.65
CA THR A 353 -3.00 18.84 7.40
C THR A 353 -2.18 19.60 8.44
N GLY A 354 -2.77 20.58 9.12
CA GLY A 354 -2.03 21.56 9.92
C GLY A 354 -1.44 22.69 9.08
N SER A 355 -2.07 23.02 7.93
CA SER A 355 -1.57 23.96 6.93
C SER A 355 -0.24 23.55 6.28
N ASP A 356 -0.05 22.27 5.98
CA ASP A 356 1.20 21.72 5.43
C ASP A 356 1.49 22.28 4.01
N PRO A 357 2.58 23.06 3.82
CA PRO A 357 2.85 23.77 2.56
C PRO A 357 3.29 22.87 1.40
N LYS A 358 3.64 21.59 1.64
CA LYS A 358 3.87 20.59 0.58
C LYS A 358 2.56 19.99 0.07
N ASN A 359 1.57 19.86 0.96
CA ASN A 359 0.25 19.28 0.70
C ASN A 359 -0.83 20.34 0.41
N THR A 360 -0.50 21.42 -0.30
CA THR A 360 -1.51 22.36 -0.82
C THR A 360 -2.52 21.65 -1.74
N PRO A 361 -3.73 22.20 -1.95
CA PRO A 361 -4.75 21.58 -2.80
C PRO A 361 -4.22 21.14 -4.17
N TRP A 362 -4.47 19.88 -4.52
CA TRP A 362 -4.03 19.22 -5.75
C TRP A 362 -2.50 19.15 -5.93
N SER A 363 -1.76 18.98 -4.82
CA SER A 363 -0.30 18.81 -4.76
C SER A 363 0.12 17.69 -3.82
N TYR A 364 1.18 16.97 -4.18
CA TYR A 364 1.82 15.91 -3.38
C TYR A 364 0.78 14.86 -2.92
N HIS A 365 0.61 14.59 -1.62
CA HIS A 365 -0.40 13.65 -1.13
C HIS A 365 -1.84 14.19 -1.22
N ASN A 366 -2.02 15.51 -1.26
CA ASN A 366 -3.32 16.15 -1.27
C ASN A 366 -3.89 16.26 -2.70
N GLY A 367 -4.19 15.11 -3.31
CA GLY A 367 -4.72 15.05 -4.68
C GLY A 367 -3.68 15.29 -5.79
N GLY A 368 -2.39 15.05 -5.53
CA GLY A 368 -1.37 14.94 -6.57
C GLY A 368 -1.57 13.70 -7.46
N SER A 369 -1.03 13.74 -8.67
CA SER A 369 -0.93 12.62 -9.61
C SER A 369 0.46 11.98 -9.49
N TRP A 370 0.51 10.66 -9.28
CA TRP A 370 1.71 9.90 -8.94
C TRP A 370 1.96 8.78 -9.96
N PRO A 371 2.97 8.92 -10.84
CA PRO A 371 3.27 7.93 -11.89
C PRO A 371 3.60 6.53 -11.36
N VAL A 372 4.15 6.43 -10.15
CA VAL A 372 4.43 5.14 -9.50
C VAL A 372 3.18 4.25 -9.37
N LEU A 373 1.97 4.82 -9.25
CA LEU A 373 0.71 4.06 -9.08
C LEU A 373 0.29 3.26 -10.34
N LEU A 374 0.98 3.47 -11.46
CA LEU A 374 0.66 2.85 -12.75
C LEU A 374 0.82 1.32 -12.75
N TRP A 375 1.76 0.77 -11.96
CA TRP A 375 2.01 -0.69 -11.96
C TRP A 375 0.98 -1.46 -11.15
N GLN A 376 0.55 -0.92 -10.00
CA GLN A 376 -0.54 -1.48 -9.20
C GLN A 376 -1.83 -1.47 -10.02
N PHE A 377 -2.08 -0.40 -10.78
CA PHE A 377 -3.24 -0.29 -11.66
C PHE A 377 -3.18 -1.24 -12.84
N THR A 378 -2.00 -1.39 -13.46
CA THR A 378 -1.77 -2.40 -14.48
C THR A 378 -2.06 -3.81 -13.95
N LEU A 379 -1.56 -4.16 -12.77
CA LEU A 379 -1.78 -5.48 -12.15
C LEU A 379 -3.25 -5.73 -11.80
N ALA A 380 -3.93 -4.74 -11.21
CA ALA A 380 -5.36 -4.79 -10.90
C ALA A 380 -6.22 -4.92 -12.17
N CYS A 381 -5.90 -4.16 -13.22
CA CYS A 381 -6.56 -4.26 -14.52
C CYS A 381 -6.35 -5.63 -15.17
N MET A 382 -5.13 -6.18 -15.13
CA MET A 382 -4.83 -7.52 -15.67
C MET A 382 -5.62 -8.61 -14.95
N LYS A 383 -5.68 -8.58 -13.62
CA LYS A 383 -6.48 -9.51 -12.80
C LYS A 383 -7.96 -9.54 -13.22
N MET A 384 -8.52 -8.37 -13.53
CA MET A 384 -9.93 -8.21 -13.92
C MET A 384 -10.14 -8.24 -15.44
N GLY A 385 -9.14 -8.66 -16.23
CA GLY A 385 -9.21 -8.71 -17.70
C GLY A 385 -9.21 -7.35 -18.43
N ARG A 386 -9.31 -6.23 -17.71
CA ARG A 386 -9.37 -4.84 -18.20
C ARG A 386 -8.02 -4.30 -18.73
N THR A 387 -7.30 -5.09 -19.52
CA THR A 387 -5.98 -4.69 -20.07
C THR A 387 -6.05 -3.49 -21.02
N ASP A 388 -7.24 -3.14 -21.50
CA ASP A 388 -7.56 -1.92 -22.23
C ASP A 388 -7.29 -0.66 -21.38
N LEU A 389 -7.75 -0.63 -20.12
CA LEU A 389 -7.53 0.49 -19.21
C LEU A 389 -6.05 0.65 -18.85
N ALA A 390 -5.35 -0.47 -18.60
CA ALA A 390 -3.92 -0.46 -18.34
C ALA A 390 -3.11 0.15 -19.50
N LYS A 391 -3.38 -0.28 -20.75
CA LYS A 391 -2.75 0.28 -21.95
C LYS A 391 -3.02 1.78 -22.07
N LYS A 392 -4.31 2.19 -21.98
CA LYS A 392 -4.74 3.59 -22.03
C LYS A 392 -4.01 4.49 -21.00
N ALA A 393 -3.74 3.98 -19.79
CA ALA A 393 -2.96 4.72 -18.78
C ALA A 393 -1.46 4.76 -19.09
N ILE A 394 -0.88 3.65 -19.55
CA ILE A 394 0.55 3.58 -19.94
C ILE A 394 0.85 4.50 -21.13
N ASP A 395 0.02 4.48 -22.17
CA ASP A 395 0.16 5.31 -23.36
C ASP A 395 0.10 6.81 -23.00
N LEU A 396 -0.81 7.17 -22.08
CA LEU A 396 -0.95 8.53 -21.52
C LEU A 396 0.31 8.97 -20.75
N ALA A 397 0.93 8.08 -19.98
CA ALA A 397 2.18 8.36 -19.27
C ALA A 397 3.39 8.47 -20.23
N GLU A 398 3.49 7.56 -21.21
CA GLU A 398 4.61 7.51 -22.17
C GLU A 398 4.70 8.76 -23.05
N MET A 399 3.57 9.43 -23.31
CA MET A 399 3.56 10.74 -23.98
C MET A 399 4.36 11.84 -23.26
N ARG A 400 4.61 11.70 -21.95
CA ARG A 400 5.11 12.78 -21.08
C ARG A 400 6.34 12.44 -20.25
N LEU A 401 6.37 11.28 -19.56
CA LEU A 401 7.33 11.03 -18.47
C LEU A 401 8.80 11.30 -18.85
N SER A 402 9.23 10.84 -20.04
CA SER A 402 10.59 11.08 -20.55
C SER A 402 10.88 12.57 -20.81
N LYS A 403 9.93 13.30 -21.43
CA LYS A 403 10.06 14.73 -21.77
C LYS A 403 10.05 15.64 -20.53
N ASP A 404 9.28 15.23 -19.52
CA ASP A 404 9.16 15.91 -18.23
C ASP A 404 10.29 15.48 -17.25
N HIS A 405 11.26 14.65 -17.69
CA HIS A 405 12.41 14.15 -16.93
C HIS A 405 12.06 13.28 -15.70
N TRP A 406 11.06 12.41 -15.85
CA TRP A 406 10.61 11.41 -14.87
C TRP A 406 10.32 11.97 -13.46
N PRO A 407 9.35 12.90 -13.31
CA PRO A 407 9.04 13.50 -12.02
C PRO A 407 8.51 12.51 -10.98
N GLU A 408 8.78 12.83 -9.72
CA GLU A 408 8.19 12.17 -8.54
C GLU A 408 6.65 12.22 -8.55
N TYR A 409 6.07 13.40 -8.79
CA TYR A 409 4.63 13.63 -8.83
C TYR A 409 4.26 14.83 -9.72
N TYR A 410 2.95 14.99 -9.96
CA TYR A 410 2.34 16.00 -10.81
C TYR A 410 1.16 16.70 -10.10
N ASP A 411 1.06 18.01 -10.27
CA ASP A 411 0.09 18.87 -9.60
C ASP A 411 -1.07 19.28 -10.50
N THR A 412 -2.03 19.99 -9.88
CA THR A 412 -3.34 20.43 -10.40
C THR A 412 -4.35 19.28 -10.52
N ARG A 413 -5.64 19.65 -10.56
CA ARG A 413 -6.77 18.71 -10.53
C ARG A 413 -6.65 17.57 -11.54
N ASN A 414 -6.10 17.82 -12.73
CA ASN A 414 -5.93 16.81 -13.78
C ASN A 414 -4.46 16.43 -14.04
N GLY A 415 -3.51 16.70 -13.12
CA GLY A 415 -2.10 16.28 -13.28
C GLY A 415 -1.34 17.00 -14.40
N LYS A 416 -1.71 18.25 -14.70
CA LYS A 416 -1.16 19.00 -15.84
C LYS A 416 0.28 19.48 -15.62
N PHE A 417 0.63 19.94 -14.42
CA PHE A 417 1.95 20.49 -14.14
C PHE A 417 2.84 19.48 -13.41
N ILE A 418 4.15 19.55 -13.61
CA ILE A 418 5.14 18.85 -12.77
C ILE A 418 4.95 19.34 -11.33
N GLY A 419 5.09 18.44 -10.35
CA GLY A 419 4.84 18.75 -8.94
C GLY A 419 5.73 19.88 -8.40
N LYS A 420 5.14 20.77 -7.59
CA LYS A 420 5.75 22.01 -7.08
C LYS A 420 7.09 21.81 -6.34
N GLN A 421 7.33 20.62 -5.79
CA GLN A 421 8.59 20.20 -5.16
C GLN A 421 8.97 18.77 -5.61
N ALA A 422 8.51 18.34 -6.78
CA ALA A 422 8.82 17.02 -7.32
C ALA A 422 10.29 16.96 -7.75
N ARG A 423 11.04 15.96 -7.27
CA ARG A 423 12.34 15.63 -7.88
C ARG A 423 12.15 15.07 -9.28
N LEU A 424 13.15 15.31 -10.12
CA LEU A 424 13.29 14.66 -11.42
C LEU A 424 14.03 13.34 -11.24
N TYR A 425 13.97 12.46 -12.25
CA TYR A 425 14.63 11.16 -12.23
C TYR A 425 14.30 10.31 -10.99
N GLN A 426 13.05 10.40 -10.50
CA GLN A 426 12.58 9.64 -9.36
C GLN A 426 12.45 8.16 -9.75
N THR A 427 13.15 7.28 -9.05
CA THR A 427 13.33 5.88 -9.43
C THR A 427 12.01 5.12 -9.46
N TRP A 428 11.09 5.34 -8.52
CA TRP A 428 9.79 4.64 -8.52
C TRP A 428 8.86 5.05 -9.68
N THR A 429 9.06 6.22 -10.29
CA THR A 429 8.35 6.66 -11.51
C THR A 429 8.89 5.91 -12.72
N ILE A 430 10.23 5.85 -12.84
CA ILE A 430 10.94 5.11 -13.90
C ILE A 430 10.62 3.62 -13.84
N ALA A 431 10.73 3.02 -12.64
CA ALA A 431 10.50 1.61 -12.40
C ALA A 431 9.01 1.22 -12.49
N GLY A 432 8.10 2.05 -11.96
CA GLY A 432 6.66 1.81 -12.08
C GLY A 432 6.20 1.78 -13.54
N PHE A 433 6.72 2.69 -14.36
CA PHE A 433 6.50 2.68 -15.80
C PHE A 433 7.05 1.41 -16.49
N LEU A 434 8.30 1.02 -16.19
CA LEU A 434 8.90 -0.21 -16.73
C LEU A 434 8.11 -1.46 -16.34
N THR A 435 7.85 -1.65 -15.04
CA THR A 435 7.10 -2.78 -14.50
C THR A 435 5.71 -2.88 -15.13
N SER A 436 5.01 -1.77 -15.35
CA SER A 436 3.72 -1.75 -16.05
C SER A 436 3.82 -2.34 -17.48
N LYS A 437 4.82 -1.91 -18.26
CA LYS A 437 5.04 -2.43 -19.63
C LYS A 437 5.56 -3.87 -19.65
N MET A 438 6.22 -4.32 -18.59
CA MET A 438 6.71 -5.70 -18.45
C MET A 438 5.63 -6.67 -18.00
N LEU A 439 4.73 -6.27 -17.10
CA LEU A 439 3.55 -7.05 -16.70
C LEU A 439 2.66 -7.34 -17.93
N LEU A 440 2.29 -6.31 -18.70
CA LEU A 440 1.46 -6.49 -19.91
C LEU A 440 2.09 -7.39 -20.98
N ARG A 441 3.43 -7.52 -21.01
CA ARG A 441 4.14 -8.43 -21.93
C ARG A 441 4.22 -9.86 -21.41
N ASN A 442 4.08 -10.08 -20.12
CA ASN A 442 4.22 -11.39 -19.48
C ASN A 442 3.00 -11.70 -18.57
N PRO A 443 1.80 -11.95 -19.13
CA PRO A 443 0.60 -12.23 -18.34
C PRO A 443 0.74 -13.40 -17.36
N GLU A 444 1.53 -14.42 -17.73
CA GLU A 444 1.84 -15.57 -16.88
C GLU A 444 2.63 -15.18 -15.63
N MET A 445 3.62 -14.29 -15.76
CA MET A 445 4.37 -13.77 -14.60
C MET A 445 3.52 -12.80 -13.76
N ALA A 446 2.64 -12.03 -14.41
CA ALA A 446 1.72 -11.12 -13.71
C ALA A 446 0.68 -11.88 -12.86
N SER A 447 0.20 -13.05 -13.30
CA SER A 447 -0.81 -13.82 -12.56
C SER A 447 -0.28 -14.39 -11.24
N LEU A 448 1.03 -14.57 -11.12
CA LEU A 448 1.70 -14.99 -9.89
C LEU A 448 1.68 -13.90 -8.79
N LEU A 449 1.43 -12.64 -9.16
CA LEU A 449 1.51 -11.46 -8.29
C LEU A 449 0.15 -10.98 -7.76
N TYR A 450 -0.96 -11.53 -8.25
CA TYR A 450 -2.30 -11.32 -7.69
C TYR A 450 -2.85 -12.63 -7.09
N TRP A 451 -4.03 -12.56 -6.45
CA TRP A 451 -4.70 -13.71 -5.83
C TRP A 451 -6.14 -13.86 -6.29
N ASP A 452 -6.58 -15.09 -6.47
CA ASP A 452 -8.00 -15.42 -6.62
C ASP A 452 -8.77 -15.35 -5.28
N GLU A 453 -10.09 -15.45 -5.37
CA GLU A 453 -11.02 -15.42 -4.25
C GLU A 453 -10.76 -16.58 -3.28
N ASP A 454 -10.72 -16.29 -1.98
CA ASP A 454 -10.39 -17.26 -0.94
C ASP A 454 -11.65 -17.93 -0.39
N TYR A 455 -12.11 -19.00 -1.04
CA TYR A 455 -13.34 -19.69 -0.65
C TYR A 455 -13.26 -20.34 0.74
N GLU A 456 -12.08 -20.77 1.21
CA GLU A 456 -11.89 -21.34 2.55
C GLU A 456 -12.12 -20.29 3.65
N LEU A 457 -11.59 -19.07 3.47
CA LEU A 457 -11.85 -17.96 4.40
C LEU A 457 -13.34 -17.61 4.51
N LEU A 458 -14.16 -17.88 3.48
CA LEU A 458 -15.61 -17.66 3.51
C LEU A 458 -16.38 -18.71 4.32
N GLU A 459 -15.75 -19.85 4.62
CA GLU A 459 -16.29 -20.92 5.46
C GLU A 459 -15.85 -20.74 6.92
N ILE A 460 -14.57 -20.42 7.14
CA ILE A 460 -13.99 -20.21 8.47
C ILE A 460 -14.61 -18.97 9.12
N CYS A 461 -15.58 -19.18 10.02
CA CYS A 461 -16.20 -18.11 10.80
C CYS A 461 -16.06 -18.37 12.30
N VAL A 462 -15.41 -17.48 13.04
CA VAL A 462 -15.21 -17.60 14.50
C VAL A 462 -16.56 -17.67 15.25
N CYS A 463 -17.62 -17.04 14.70
CA CYS A 463 -18.98 -17.13 15.23
C CYS A 463 -19.62 -18.53 15.11
N ALA A 464 -19.11 -19.40 14.23
CA ALA A 464 -19.52 -20.80 14.12
C ALA A 464 -18.73 -21.71 15.08
N LEU A 465 -17.51 -21.30 15.46
CA LEU A 465 -16.59 -22.07 16.31
C LEU A 465 -16.80 -21.85 17.82
N SER A 466 -17.66 -20.91 18.24
CA SER A 466 -17.95 -20.64 19.65
C SER A 466 -19.35 -21.10 20.07
N ASN A 467 -19.43 -21.91 21.12
CA ASN A 467 -20.69 -22.38 21.72
C ASN A 467 -21.36 -21.33 22.63
N SER A 468 -21.29 -20.04 22.27
CA SER A 468 -21.99 -18.98 23.00
C SER A 468 -23.40 -18.77 22.44
N ASN A 469 -24.36 -18.47 23.31
CA ASN A 469 -25.76 -18.25 22.92
C ASN A 469 -26.03 -16.89 22.23
N ARG A 470 -25.00 -16.06 22.00
CA ARG A 470 -25.11 -14.77 21.28
C ARG A 470 -24.97 -14.96 19.76
N LYS A 471 -25.79 -15.84 19.16
CA LYS A 471 -25.71 -16.18 17.73
C LYS A 471 -26.58 -15.28 16.85
N LYS A 472 -25.95 -14.32 16.15
CA LYS A 472 -26.40 -13.72 14.88
C LYS A 472 -25.20 -13.08 14.17
N CYS A 473 -24.53 -13.83 13.28
CA CYS A 473 -23.47 -13.28 12.43
C CYS A 473 -24.07 -12.77 11.12
N SER A 474 -23.76 -11.54 10.70
CA SER A 474 -24.29 -10.93 9.47
C SER A 474 -23.88 -11.65 8.17
N ARG A 475 -22.88 -12.55 8.24
CA ARG A 475 -22.23 -13.20 7.09
C ARG A 475 -23.15 -14.00 6.16
N HIS A 476 -24.34 -14.41 6.60
CA HIS A 476 -25.34 -15.04 5.73
C HIS A 476 -25.77 -14.15 4.56
N LEU A 477 -25.77 -12.83 4.72
CA LEU A 477 -26.03 -11.87 3.64
C LEU A 477 -24.83 -11.69 2.69
N ALA A 478 -23.60 -11.83 3.20
CA ALA A 478 -22.39 -11.64 2.39
C ALA A 478 -22.16 -12.78 1.38
N ARG A 479 -22.57 -14.03 1.68
CA ARG A 479 -22.42 -15.19 0.77
C ARG A 479 -23.13 -14.99 -0.58
N SER A 480 -24.23 -14.23 -0.64
CA SER A 480 -24.98 -14.01 -1.91
C SER A 480 -24.34 -12.99 -2.85
N GLN A 481 -23.26 -12.31 -2.45
CA GLN A 481 -22.54 -11.33 -3.29
C GLN A 481 -21.26 -11.89 -3.93
N ILE A 482 -20.95 -13.17 -3.69
CA ILE A 482 -19.71 -13.83 -4.12
C ILE A 482 -20.01 -15.01 -5.06
N LEU A 483 -21.22 -15.58 -4.98
CA LEU A 483 -21.71 -16.62 -5.88
C LEU A 483 -22.55 -15.97 -7.01
N VAL A 484 -21.86 -15.40 -7.99
CA VAL A 484 -22.41 -14.88 -9.27
C VAL A 484 -21.49 -15.33 -10.39
#